data_AF-A0A4Q2D621-F1
#
_entry.id   AF-A0A4Q2D621-F1
#
_cell.length_a   1.000
_cell.length_b   1.000
_cell.length_c   1.000
_cell.angle_alpha   90.00
_cell.angle_beta   90.00
_cell.angle_gamma   90.00
#
_symmetry.space_group_name_H-M   'P 1'
#
loop_
_entity.id
_entity.type
_entity.pdbx_description
1 polymer ?
#
loop_
_entity_poly.entity_id
_entity_poly.type
_entity_poly.pdbx_seq_one_letter_code
_entity_poly.pdbx_strand_id
1 'polypeptide(L)'
;MRKERGEWDKARGQWQADRREHERLQQEQIKLELERQRRKLEKEKEAEEKKKAGLKWQEPQPDQHCLRFGTRRYTAKLENLPEGYNRMKACHETQAWINGRWVTPMECNDGGLWGGVHGTWIVDWDEGGCRSFFQDFKDKGYSAQGSGKRRIESQLQNLRYGDDGMRMCSSTPADFHGLHFQGPHSCVYWGKYGYWGLWFIEDGSCA
;
A
#
# COMPACT_ATOMS: atom_id res chain seq x y z
N MET A 1 -17.17 58.82 59.48
CA MET A 1 -16.55 57.57 59.99
C MET A 1 -17.48 56.35 59.98
N ARG A 2 -18.49 56.20 60.87
CA ARG A 2 -19.33 54.97 60.91
C ARG A 2 -20.31 54.81 59.72
N LYS A 3 -20.92 55.91 59.25
CA LYS A 3 -21.81 55.91 58.07
C LYS A 3 -21.06 55.58 56.78
N GLU A 4 -19.92 56.23 56.54
CA GLU A 4 -19.07 55.95 55.37
C GLU A 4 -18.65 54.48 55.31
N ARG A 5 -18.26 53.87 56.44
CA ARG A 5 -17.85 52.45 56.48
C ARG A 5 -18.97 51.49 56.00
N GLY A 6 -20.23 51.76 56.37
CA GLY A 6 -21.37 50.97 55.94
C GLY A 6 -21.73 51.14 54.46
N GLU A 7 -21.45 52.31 53.88
CA GLU A 7 -21.59 52.56 52.44
C GLU A 7 -20.48 51.83 51.65
N TRP A 8 -19.24 51.86 52.16
CA TRP A 8 -18.12 51.11 51.60
C TRP A 8 -18.34 49.59 51.61
N ASP A 9 -18.93 49.03 52.67
CA ASP A 9 -19.21 47.59 52.75
C ASP A 9 -20.33 47.16 51.79
N LYS A 10 -21.37 47.98 51.61
CA LYS A 10 -22.42 47.76 50.59
C LYS A 10 -21.87 47.83 49.17
N ALA A 11 -21.07 48.87 48.88
CA ALA A 11 -20.41 49.02 47.58
C ALA A 11 -19.50 47.83 47.25
N ARG A 12 -18.78 47.30 48.24
CA ARG A 12 -17.92 46.12 48.09
C ARG A 12 -18.73 44.84 47.84
N GLY A 13 -19.88 44.68 48.52
CA GLY A 13 -20.79 43.57 48.29
C GLY A 13 -21.40 43.57 46.89
N GLN A 14 -21.82 44.75 46.40
CA GLN A 14 -22.30 44.94 45.03
C GLN A 14 -21.21 44.61 44.01
N TRP A 15 -20.00 45.14 44.20
CA TRP A 15 -18.85 44.83 43.35
C TRP A 15 -18.54 43.32 43.26
N GLN A 16 -18.63 42.60 44.37
CA GLN A 16 -18.41 41.15 44.38
C GLN A 16 -19.53 40.38 43.66
N ALA A 17 -20.78 40.84 43.78
CA ALA A 17 -21.92 40.25 43.07
C ALA A 17 -21.80 40.47 41.56
N ASP A 18 -21.53 41.70 41.13
CA ASP A 18 -21.32 42.06 39.72
C ASP A 18 -20.16 41.26 39.12
N ARG A 19 -19.06 41.08 39.87
CA ARG A 19 -17.92 40.28 39.39
C ARG A 19 -18.27 38.82 39.18
N ARG A 20 -19.05 38.22 40.09
CA ARG A 20 -19.52 36.82 39.95
C ARG A 20 -20.50 36.66 38.81
N GLU A 21 -21.40 37.63 38.62
CA GLU A 21 -22.31 37.62 37.48
C GLU A 21 -21.55 37.78 36.16
N HIS A 22 -20.55 38.65 36.12
CA HIS A 22 -19.67 38.80 34.96
C HIS A 22 -18.87 37.51 34.67
N GLU A 23 -18.29 36.88 35.69
CA GLU A 23 -17.60 35.59 35.57
C GLU A 23 -18.55 34.50 35.04
N ARG A 24 -19.80 34.44 35.53
CA ARG A 24 -20.81 33.49 35.05
C ARG A 24 -21.18 33.73 33.59
N LEU A 25 -21.43 34.99 33.22
CA LEU A 25 -21.74 35.38 31.83
C LEU A 25 -20.57 35.08 30.89
N GLN A 26 -19.33 35.30 31.32
CA GLN A 26 -18.13 34.92 30.57
C GLN A 26 -18.04 33.40 30.38
N GLN A 27 -18.27 32.61 31.43
CA GLN A 27 -18.27 31.14 31.34
C GLN A 27 -19.36 30.63 30.39
N GLU A 28 -20.56 31.19 30.45
CA GLU A 28 -21.65 30.85 29.53
C GLU A 28 -21.32 31.20 28.08
N GLN A 29 -20.70 32.36 27.83
CA GLN A 29 -20.23 32.74 26.49
C GLN A 29 -19.19 31.76 25.95
N ILE A 30 -18.17 31.42 26.76
CA ILE A 30 -17.12 30.46 26.37
C ILE A 30 -17.74 29.10 26.05
N LYS A 31 -18.68 28.62 26.87
CA LYS A 31 -19.37 27.34 26.66
C LYS A 31 -20.16 27.33 25.36
N LEU A 32 -20.88 28.42 25.06
CA LEU A 32 -21.64 28.58 23.82
C LEU A 32 -20.71 28.62 22.59
N GLU A 33 -19.58 29.32 22.69
CA GLU A 33 -18.59 29.39 21.62
C GLU A 33 -17.95 28.03 21.34
N LEU A 34 -17.55 27.30 22.39
CA LEU A 34 -17.00 25.95 22.28
C LEU A 34 -18.01 24.98 21.66
N GLU A 35 -19.29 25.08 22.03
CA GLU A 35 -20.34 24.26 21.43
C GLU A 35 -20.53 24.58 19.94
N ARG A 36 -20.52 25.87 19.56
CA ARG A 36 -20.57 26.30 18.15
C ARG A 36 -19.38 25.77 17.36
N GLN A 37 -18.17 25.86 17.91
CA GLN A 37 -16.96 25.31 17.29
C GLN A 37 -17.07 23.79 17.13
N ARG A 38 -17.53 23.06 18.15
CA ARG A 38 -17.73 21.61 18.09
C ARG A 38 -18.70 21.21 16.99
N ARG A 39 -19.87 21.87 16.91
CA ARG A 39 -20.88 21.62 15.87
C ARG A 39 -20.35 21.93 14.47
N LYS A 40 -19.51 22.96 14.32
CA LYS A 40 -18.86 23.29 13.05
C LYS A 40 -17.88 22.20 12.63
N LEU A 41 -17.01 21.77 13.54
CA LEU A 41 -16.05 20.70 13.28
C LEU A 41 -16.74 19.38 12.95
N GLU A 42 -17.82 19.04 13.63
CA GLU A 42 -18.61 17.84 13.37
C GLU A 42 -19.23 17.85 11.97
N LYS A 43 -19.82 18.99 11.55
CA LYS A 43 -20.32 19.17 10.18
C LYS A 43 -19.22 19.08 9.12
N GLU A 44 -18.05 19.66 9.40
CA GLU A 44 -16.89 19.58 8.49
C GLU A 44 -16.40 18.14 8.34
N LYS A 45 -16.31 17.39 9.45
CA LYS A 45 -15.99 15.95 9.42
C LYS A 45 -17.01 15.14 8.65
N GLU A 46 -18.31 15.33 8.92
CA GLU A 46 -19.38 14.62 8.22
C GLU A 46 -19.35 14.91 6.70
N ALA A 47 -19.06 16.17 6.32
CA ALA A 47 -18.89 16.55 4.92
C ALA A 47 -17.64 15.91 4.28
N GLU A 48 -16.54 15.78 5.01
CA GLU A 48 -15.35 15.08 4.54
C GLU A 48 -15.61 13.57 4.37
N GLU A 49 -16.26 12.93 5.34
CA GLU A 49 -16.63 11.51 5.26
C GLU A 49 -17.58 11.23 4.09
N LYS A 50 -18.56 12.10 3.86
CA LYS A 50 -19.45 12.00 2.69
C LYS A 50 -18.69 12.13 1.37
N LYS A 51 -17.73 13.05 1.29
CA LYS A 51 -16.85 13.19 0.11
C LYS A 51 -16.02 11.93 -0.11
N LYS A 52 -15.48 11.34 0.96
CA LYS A 52 -14.69 10.09 0.91
C LYS A 52 -15.53 8.89 0.50
N ALA A 53 -16.75 8.76 1.02
CA ALA A 53 -17.63 7.63 0.72
C ALA A 53 -18.05 7.55 -0.77
N GLY A 54 -18.01 8.66 -1.50
CA GLY A 54 -18.26 8.68 -2.94
C GLY A 54 -17.09 8.23 -3.81
N LEU A 55 -15.86 8.30 -3.27
CA LEU A 55 -14.64 7.93 -3.99
C LEU A 55 -14.59 6.42 -4.20
N LYS A 56 -14.36 6.01 -5.44
CA LYS A 56 -14.19 4.60 -5.78
C LYS A 56 -13.21 4.45 -6.92
N TRP A 57 -12.47 3.36 -6.93
CA TRP A 57 -11.70 2.95 -8.08
C TRP A 57 -12.62 2.35 -9.13
N GLN A 58 -12.29 2.56 -10.41
CA GLN A 58 -12.70 1.63 -11.46
C GLN A 58 -12.19 0.23 -11.13
N GLU A 59 -12.76 -0.80 -11.77
CA GLU A 59 -12.28 -2.16 -11.61
C GLU A 59 -10.77 -2.24 -11.93
N PRO A 60 -9.92 -2.60 -10.96
CA PRO A 60 -8.48 -2.69 -11.17
C PRO A 60 -8.15 -3.67 -12.29
N GLN A 61 -7.52 -3.15 -13.34
CA GLN A 61 -7.15 -3.92 -14.50
C GLN A 61 -5.75 -4.49 -14.32
N PRO A 62 -5.57 -5.82 -14.40
CA PRO A 62 -4.27 -6.44 -14.42
C PRO A 62 -3.52 -6.09 -15.71
N ASP A 63 -2.22 -5.86 -15.60
CA ASP A 63 -1.33 -5.83 -16.75
C ASP A 63 -1.38 -7.18 -17.50
N GLN A 64 -1.19 -7.11 -18.81
CA GLN A 64 -1.17 -8.30 -19.66
C GLN A 64 -0.05 -9.27 -19.26
N HIS A 65 1.10 -8.71 -18.88
CA HIS A 65 2.32 -9.44 -18.54
C HIS A 65 2.60 -9.44 -17.04
N CYS A 66 3.25 -10.50 -16.58
CA CYS A 66 3.71 -10.61 -15.20
C CYS A 66 4.99 -9.81 -14.99
N LEU A 67 5.15 -9.23 -13.80
CA LEU A 67 6.38 -8.51 -13.45
C LEU A 67 7.51 -9.48 -13.07
N ARG A 68 7.14 -10.56 -12.38
CA ARG A 68 8.01 -11.65 -11.90
C ARG A 68 7.13 -12.80 -11.39
N PHE A 69 7.73 -13.89 -10.91
CA PHE A 69 6.99 -15.01 -10.33
C PHE A 69 5.97 -14.54 -9.29
N GLY A 70 4.73 -14.98 -9.47
CA GLY A 70 3.59 -14.69 -8.60
C GLY A 70 3.25 -13.21 -8.46
N THR A 71 3.79 -12.32 -9.30
CA THR A 71 3.62 -10.87 -9.16
C THR A 71 3.10 -10.21 -10.43
N ARG A 72 2.06 -9.38 -10.29
CA ARG A 72 1.45 -8.63 -11.38
C ARG A 72 1.15 -7.19 -10.98
N ARG A 73 1.22 -6.28 -11.95
CA ARG A 73 0.78 -4.89 -11.76
C ARG A 73 -0.69 -4.75 -12.07
N TYR A 74 -1.40 -3.95 -11.29
CA TYR A 74 -2.76 -3.52 -11.53
C TYR A 74 -2.82 -2.01 -11.65
N THR A 75 -3.72 -1.51 -12.48
CA THR A 75 -4.00 -0.07 -12.60
C THR A 75 -5.49 0.19 -12.61
N ALA A 76 -5.91 1.32 -12.04
CA ALA A 76 -7.28 1.79 -12.07
C ALA A 76 -7.33 3.31 -12.02
N LYS A 77 -8.37 3.88 -12.63
CA LYS A 77 -8.71 5.30 -12.51
C LYS A 77 -9.63 5.54 -11.32
N LEU A 78 -9.41 6.63 -10.59
CA LEU A 78 -10.28 7.06 -9.51
C LEU A 78 -11.49 7.79 -10.07
N GLU A 79 -12.69 7.39 -9.65
CA GLU A 79 -13.96 8.00 -10.02
C GLU A 79 -14.54 8.87 -8.89
N ASN A 80 -15.50 9.73 -9.27
CA ASN A 80 -16.29 10.55 -8.34
C ASN A 80 -15.46 11.50 -7.45
N LEU A 81 -14.29 11.93 -7.91
CA LEU A 81 -13.44 12.86 -7.19
C LEU A 81 -14.13 14.23 -7.06
N PRO A 82 -14.50 14.69 -5.84
CA PRO A 82 -15.19 15.95 -5.68
C PRO A 82 -14.33 17.14 -6.11
N GLU A 83 -14.96 18.15 -6.70
CA GLU A 83 -14.27 19.39 -7.08
C GLU A 83 -13.60 20.05 -5.86
N GLY A 84 -12.37 20.54 -6.06
CA GLY A 84 -11.56 21.15 -4.99
C GLY A 84 -11.01 20.18 -3.94
N TYR A 85 -11.29 18.87 -4.02
CA TYR A 85 -10.69 17.88 -3.13
C TYR A 85 -9.23 17.60 -3.54
N ASN A 86 -8.38 17.29 -2.56
CA ASN A 86 -6.99 16.97 -2.84
C ASN A 86 -6.90 15.61 -3.57
N ARG A 87 -6.56 15.69 -4.86
CA ARG A 87 -6.49 14.56 -5.80
C ARG A 87 -5.54 13.45 -5.34
N MET A 88 -4.38 13.83 -4.81
CA MET A 88 -3.36 12.88 -4.35
C MET A 88 -3.71 12.26 -3.00
N LYS A 89 -4.27 13.05 -2.07
CA LYS A 89 -4.81 12.53 -0.81
C LYS A 89 -5.89 11.46 -1.08
N ALA A 90 -6.83 11.76 -1.99
CA ALA A 90 -7.86 10.82 -2.39
C ALA A 90 -7.27 9.51 -2.94
N CYS A 91 -6.25 9.60 -3.80
CA CYS A 91 -5.59 8.42 -4.34
C CYS A 91 -4.95 7.54 -3.27
N HIS A 92 -4.12 8.11 -2.39
CA HIS A 92 -3.40 7.33 -1.38
C HIS A 92 -4.30 6.77 -0.28
N GLU A 93 -5.44 7.41 0.02
CA GLU A 93 -6.36 6.98 1.07
C GLU A 93 -7.45 6.00 0.57
N THR A 94 -7.79 6.02 -0.73
CA THR A 94 -8.86 5.16 -1.26
C THR A 94 -8.36 3.75 -1.51
N GLN A 95 -9.01 2.76 -0.92
CA GLN A 95 -8.67 1.34 -1.10
C GLN A 95 -9.40 0.74 -2.31
N ALA A 96 -8.72 -0.15 -3.03
CA ALA A 96 -9.30 -0.99 -4.07
C ALA A 96 -9.42 -2.44 -3.58
N TRP A 97 -10.44 -3.16 -4.06
CA TRP A 97 -10.58 -4.59 -3.83
C TRP A 97 -9.85 -5.37 -4.93
N ILE A 98 -8.73 -6.02 -4.58
CA ILE A 98 -7.91 -6.79 -5.53
C ILE A 98 -7.63 -8.17 -4.93
N ASN A 99 -7.98 -9.23 -5.68
CA ASN A 99 -7.80 -10.62 -5.29
C ASN A 99 -8.23 -10.93 -3.84
N GLY A 100 -9.40 -10.44 -3.42
CA GLY A 100 -9.95 -10.72 -2.10
C GLY A 100 -9.41 -9.85 -0.95
N ARG A 101 -8.67 -8.78 -1.24
CA ARG A 101 -8.11 -7.87 -0.21
C ARG A 101 -8.37 -6.40 -0.55
N TRP A 102 -8.64 -5.60 0.48
CA TRP A 102 -8.67 -4.14 0.38
C TRP A 102 -7.25 -3.58 0.50
N VAL A 103 -6.77 -2.88 -0.53
CA VAL A 103 -5.40 -2.36 -0.59
C VAL A 103 -5.36 -0.94 -1.15
N THR A 104 -4.55 -0.08 -0.55
CA THR A 104 -4.24 1.26 -1.08
C THR A 104 -3.22 1.16 -2.21
N PRO A 105 -3.26 2.07 -3.21
CA PRO A 105 -2.27 2.08 -4.28
C PRO A 105 -0.87 2.36 -3.73
N MET A 106 0.13 1.73 -4.35
CA MET A 106 1.55 1.98 -4.09
C MET A 106 2.00 3.28 -4.73
N GLU A 107 1.50 3.56 -5.93
CA GLU A 107 1.81 4.77 -6.68
C GLU A 107 0.53 5.44 -7.17
N CYS A 108 0.59 6.76 -7.25
CA CYS A 108 -0.51 7.61 -7.69
C CYS A 108 0.00 8.53 -8.79
N ASN A 109 -0.69 8.55 -9.93
CA ASN A 109 -0.36 9.42 -11.05
C ASN A 109 -1.54 10.34 -11.39
N ASP A 110 -1.29 11.64 -11.48
CA ASP A 110 -2.30 12.62 -11.87
C ASP A 110 -2.16 12.98 -13.35
N GLY A 111 -3.03 12.40 -14.18
CA GLY A 111 -3.12 12.70 -15.61
C GLY A 111 -3.80 14.03 -15.94
N GLY A 112 -4.02 14.90 -14.95
CA GLY A 112 -4.64 16.22 -15.14
C GLY A 112 -6.15 16.17 -15.33
N LEU A 113 -6.74 17.26 -15.86
CA LEU A 113 -8.20 17.42 -15.98
C LEU A 113 -8.88 16.32 -16.79
N TRP A 114 -8.25 15.87 -17.87
CA TRP A 114 -8.84 14.89 -18.79
C TRP A 114 -8.41 13.45 -18.48
N GLY A 115 -7.17 13.27 -18.00
CA GLY A 115 -6.65 11.96 -17.62
C GLY A 115 -7.25 11.43 -16.33
N GLY A 116 -7.49 12.32 -15.35
CA GLY A 116 -7.89 11.91 -14.00
C GLY A 116 -6.74 11.25 -13.23
N VAL A 117 -7.05 10.80 -12.01
CA VAL A 117 -6.06 10.20 -11.11
C VAL A 117 -6.05 8.69 -11.29
N HIS A 118 -4.86 8.09 -11.41
CA HIS A 118 -4.67 6.66 -11.53
C HIS A 118 -3.88 6.12 -10.35
N GLY A 119 -4.34 5.00 -9.80
CA GLY A 119 -3.62 4.22 -8.81
C GLY A 119 -2.93 3.03 -9.47
N THR A 120 -1.77 2.66 -8.95
CA THR A 120 -1.02 1.46 -9.35
C THR A 120 -0.78 0.58 -8.13
N TRP A 121 -0.99 -0.72 -8.28
CA TRP A 121 -0.70 -1.74 -7.27
C TRP A 121 0.26 -2.78 -7.85
N ILE A 122 1.22 -3.22 -7.04
CA ILE A 122 2.03 -4.41 -7.32
C ILE A 122 1.50 -5.50 -6.40
N VAL A 123 0.89 -6.52 -6.99
CA VAL A 123 0.21 -7.61 -6.29
C VAL A 123 1.04 -8.87 -6.42
N ASP A 124 1.48 -9.42 -5.30
CA ASP A 124 2.29 -10.64 -5.22
C ASP A 124 1.58 -11.82 -4.52
N TRP A 125 0.26 -11.70 -4.32
CA TRP A 125 -0.60 -12.75 -3.76
C TRP A 125 -1.67 -13.18 -4.76
N ASP A 126 -2.01 -14.47 -4.71
CA ASP A 126 -3.11 -15.08 -5.47
C ASP A 126 -3.09 -14.81 -7.00
N GLU A 127 -1.92 -14.45 -7.53
CA GLU A 127 -1.63 -14.31 -8.97
C GLU A 127 -1.31 -15.66 -9.61
N GLY A 128 -2.31 -16.54 -9.67
CA GLY A 128 -2.16 -17.88 -10.26
C GLY A 128 -1.62 -17.84 -11.69
N GLY A 129 -2.02 -16.82 -12.46
CA GLY A 129 -1.56 -16.60 -13.83
C GLY A 129 -0.12 -16.12 -13.98
N CYS A 130 0.62 -15.88 -12.89
CA CYS A 130 2.04 -15.48 -12.90
C CYS A 130 2.96 -16.52 -12.26
N ARG A 131 2.51 -17.77 -12.13
CA ARG A 131 3.30 -18.86 -11.52
C ARG A 131 3.98 -19.72 -12.58
N SER A 132 5.21 -19.39 -12.93
CA SER A 132 6.13 -20.32 -13.59
C SER A 132 6.70 -21.33 -12.61
N PHE A 133 7.29 -22.42 -13.11
CA PHE A 133 7.91 -23.44 -12.24
C PHE A 133 9.07 -24.14 -12.94
N PHE A 134 9.88 -24.84 -12.16
CA PHE A 134 10.97 -25.70 -12.63
C PHE A 134 10.60 -27.18 -12.42
N GLN A 135 10.89 -28.01 -13.40
CA GLN A 135 10.69 -29.46 -13.35
C GLN A 135 11.78 -30.18 -14.16
N ASP A 136 11.89 -31.50 -13.97
CA ASP A 136 12.84 -32.34 -14.69
C ASP A 136 14.31 -31.91 -14.45
N PHE A 137 14.66 -31.65 -13.19
CA PHE A 137 16.00 -31.23 -12.77
C PHE A 137 17.08 -32.20 -13.26
N LYS A 138 18.05 -31.66 -13.98
CA LYS A 138 19.16 -32.40 -14.59
C LYS A 138 20.44 -32.14 -13.81
N ASP A 139 21.00 -33.22 -13.29
CA ASP A 139 22.35 -33.22 -12.75
C ASP A 139 23.38 -33.18 -13.89
N LYS A 140 24.24 -32.18 -13.88
CA LYS A 140 25.33 -32.00 -14.84
C LYS A 140 26.69 -32.40 -14.27
N GLY A 141 26.71 -32.99 -13.09
CA GLY A 141 27.92 -33.38 -12.37
C GLY A 141 28.62 -32.17 -11.77
N TYR A 142 29.94 -32.27 -11.66
CA TYR A 142 30.77 -31.29 -10.98
C TYR A 142 30.77 -29.96 -11.74
N SER A 143 30.54 -28.85 -11.04
CA SER A 143 30.54 -27.53 -11.67
C SER A 143 31.94 -27.16 -12.18
N ALA A 144 32.97 -27.56 -11.42
CA ALA A 144 34.38 -27.57 -11.76
C ALA A 144 35.08 -28.59 -10.83
N GLN A 145 36.18 -29.19 -11.28
CA GLN A 145 36.91 -30.16 -10.46
C GLN A 145 37.53 -29.47 -9.23
N GLY A 146 37.28 -30.02 -8.03
CA GLY A 146 37.75 -29.45 -6.76
C GLY A 146 36.94 -28.23 -6.28
N SER A 147 35.80 -27.91 -6.90
CA SER A 147 34.94 -26.79 -6.46
C SER A 147 34.13 -27.13 -5.21
N GLY A 148 33.97 -28.42 -4.88
CA GLY A 148 33.02 -28.87 -3.88
C GLY A 148 31.56 -28.66 -4.29
N LYS A 149 31.27 -28.34 -5.56
CA LYS A 149 29.91 -28.01 -6.02
C LYS A 149 29.47 -28.83 -7.23
N ARG A 150 28.20 -29.23 -7.21
CA ARG A 150 27.48 -29.91 -8.30
C ARG A 150 26.53 -28.95 -9.00
N ARG A 151 26.46 -29.02 -10.33
CA ARG A 151 25.58 -28.17 -11.15
C ARG A 151 24.28 -28.89 -11.47
N ILE A 152 23.17 -28.29 -11.05
CA ILE A 152 21.81 -28.75 -11.38
C ILE A 152 21.16 -27.73 -12.32
N GLU A 153 20.44 -28.20 -13.32
CA GLU A 153 19.77 -27.34 -14.31
C GLU A 153 18.33 -27.77 -14.55
N SER A 154 17.43 -26.82 -14.75
CA SER A 154 16.03 -27.10 -15.07
C SER A 154 15.48 -26.04 -16.01
N GLN A 155 14.64 -26.46 -16.96
CA GLN A 155 13.93 -25.53 -17.83
C GLN A 155 12.80 -24.86 -17.05
N LEU A 156 12.62 -23.56 -17.27
CA LEU A 156 11.48 -22.80 -16.79
C LEU A 156 10.24 -23.16 -17.61
N GLN A 157 9.18 -23.58 -16.94
CA GLN A 157 7.90 -23.92 -17.53
C GLN A 157 6.82 -22.90 -17.20
N ASN A 158 5.71 -22.96 -17.95
CA ASN A 158 4.55 -22.08 -17.80
C ASN A 158 4.89 -20.58 -17.93
N LEU A 159 5.89 -20.26 -18.76
CA LEU A 159 6.20 -18.89 -19.12
C LEU A 159 5.16 -18.41 -20.14
N ARG A 160 4.49 -17.29 -19.84
CA ARG A 160 3.50 -16.73 -20.74
C ARG A 160 4.16 -15.93 -21.86
N TYR A 161 3.47 -15.88 -22.99
CA TYR A 161 3.91 -15.07 -24.11
C TYR A 161 4.00 -13.58 -23.73
N GLY A 162 5.15 -12.98 -24.02
CA GLY A 162 5.47 -11.57 -23.75
C GLY A 162 5.94 -11.25 -22.33
N ASP A 163 5.91 -12.22 -21.39
CA ASP A 163 6.56 -12.04 -20.09
C ASP A 163 8.09 -11.97 -20.25
N ASP A 164 8.76 -11.22 -19.38
CA ASP A 164 10.22 -11.21 -19.33
C ASP A 164 10.72 -12.54 -18.74
N GLY A 165 11.13 -13.46 -19.62
CA GLY A 165 11.57 -14.79 -19.21
C GLY A 165 12.78 -14.82 -18.28
N MET A 166 13.68 -13.81 -18.35
CA MET A 166 14.80 -13.72 -17.39
C MET A 166 14.33 -13.29 -16.00
N ARG A 167 13.41 -12.33 -15.93
CA ARG A 167 12.78 -11.91 -14.66
C ARG A 167 11.96 -13.03 -14.06
N MET A 168 11.20 -13.76 -14.87
CA MET A 168 10.44 -14.92 -14.41
C MET A 168 11.38 -16.01 -13.92
N CYS A 169 12.41 -16.37 -14.69
CA CYS A 169 13.39 -17.39 -14.30
C CYS A 169 14.06 -17.07 -12.97
N SER A 170 14.58 -15.85 -12.80
CA SER A 170 15.37 -15.47 -11.61
C SER A 170 14.54 -15.35 -10.33
N SER A 171 13.22 -15.26 -10.44
CA SER A 171 12.30 -15.11 -9.30
C SER A 171 11.45 -16.35 -9.02
N THR A 172 11.53 -17.38 -9.88
CA THR A 172 10.74 -18.60 -9.72
C THR A 172 11.40 -19.50 -8.68
N PRO A 173 10.70 -19.87 -7.60
CA PRO A 173 11.26 -20.76 -6.61
C PRO A 173 11.39 -22.20 -7.14
N ALA A 174 12.26 -22.97 -6.50
CA ALA A 174 12.47 -24.37 -6.82
C ALA A 174 12.70 -25.18 -5.54
N ASP A 175 12.08 -26.35 -5.49
CA ASP A 175 12.21 -27.30 -4.40
C ASP A 175 12.74 -28.62 -4.95
N PHE A 176 13.96 -29.00 -4.58
CA PHE A 176 14.57 -30.25 -5.01
C PHE A 176 15.70 -30.67 -4.05
N HIS A 177 16.01 -31.97 -3.97
CA HIS A 177 16.98 -32.53 -3.01
C HIS A 177 16.74 -32.13 -1.54
N GLY A 178 15.49 -31.87 -1.14
CA GLY A 178 15.14 -31.41 0.21
C GLY A 178 15.55 -29.97 0.52
N LEU A 179 15.98 -29.21 -0.50
CA LEU A 179 16.35 -27.81 -0.40
C LEU A 179 15.28 -26.93 -1.05
N HIS A 180 15.02 -25.77 -0.44
CA HIS A 180 14.17 -24.73 -0.99
C HIS A 180 15.02 -23.57 -1.48
N PHE A 181 14.77 -23.14 -2.71
CA PHE A 181 15.42 -21.98 -3.33
C PHE A 181 14.36 -20.95 -3.71
N GLN A 182 14.60 -19.68 -3.37
CA GLN A 182 13.76 -18.55 -3.83
C GLN A 182 13.90 -18.26 -5.33
N GLY A 183 14.96 -18.81 -5.94
CA GLY A 183 15.30 -18.66 -7.34
C GLY A 183 16.57 -19.46 -7.68
N PRO A 184 16.88 -19.66 -8.96
CA PRO A 184 18.17 -20.20 -9.40
C PRO A 184 19.31 -19.23 -9.07
N HIS A 185 20.54 -19.77 -8.93
CA HIS A 185 21.75 -18.94 -8.81
C HIS A 185 22.05 -18.17 -10.11
N SER A 186 21.65 -18.71 -11.25
CA SER A 186 21.78 -18.05 -12.55
C SER A 186 20.69 -18.49 -13.53
N CYS A 187 20.37 -17.63 -14.49
CA CYS A 187 19.40 -17.90 -15.54
C CYS A 187 20.04 -17.74 -16.91
N VAL A 188 19.72 -18.65 -17.83
CA VAL A 188 20.25 -18.65 -19.19
C VAL A 188 19.11 -18.86 -20.20
N TYR A 189 19.25 -18.24 -21.37
CA TYR A 189 18.34 -18.46 -22.50
C TYR A 189 19.05 -19.28 -23.57
N TRP A 190 18.52 -20.47 -23.88
CA TRP A 190 19.10 -21.39 -24.85
C TRP A 190 18.34 -21.39 -26.19
N GLY A 191 17.84 -20.23 -26.60
CA GLY A 191 17.12 -20.07 -27.87
C GLY A 191 15.85 -20.93 -27.89
N LYS A 192 15.78 -21.88 -28.83
CA LYS A 192 14.63 -22.78 -29.00
C LYS A 192 14.29 -23.64 -27.77
N TYR A 193 15.22 -23.78 -26.82
CA TYR A 193 15.02 -24.51 -25.58
C TYR A 193 14.54 -23.63 -24.42
N GLY A 194 14.26 -22.35 -24.66
CA GLY A 194 13.69 -21.45 -23.66
C GLY A 194 14.67 -21.04 -22.56
N TYR A 195 14.12 -20.66 -21.41
CA TYR A 195 14.85 -20.18 -20.24
C TYR A 195 15.13 -21.31 -19.26
N TRP A 196 16.31 -21.30 -18.66
CA TRP A 196 16.77 -22.34 -17.74
C TRP A 196 17.36 -21.72 -16.48
N GLY A 197 17.03 -22.32 -15.34
CA GLY A 197 17.64 -22.03 -14.05
C GLY A 197 18.82 -22.96 -13.81
N LEU A 198 19.89 -22.40 -13.23
CA LEU A 198 21.10 -23.11 -12.85
C LEU A 198 21.30 -22.97 -11.34
N TRP A 199 21.55 -24.09 -10.68
CA TRP A 199 21.90 -24.17 -9.27
C TRP A 199 23.28 -24.83 -9.12
N PHE A 200 23.99 -24.40 -8.08
CA PHE A 200 25.32 -24.90 -7.71
C PHE A 200 25.23 -25.31 -6.25
N ILE A 201 25.02 -26.60 -6.01
CA ILE A 201 24.80 -27.16 -4.68
C ILE A 201 26.11 -27.69 -4.13
N GLU A 202 26.34 -27.51 -2.83
CA GLU A 202 27.51 -28.08 -2.16
C GLU A 202 27.40 -29.60 -2.16
N ASP A 203 28.50 -30.26 -2.53
CA ASP A 203 28.63 -31.70 -2.59
C ASP A 203 30.10 -32.08 -2.35
N GLY A 204 30.37 -32.69 -1.20
CA GLY A 204 31.71 -33.09 -0.78
C GLY A 204 32.36 -34.15 -1.68
N SER A 205 31.60 -34.83 -2.55
CA SER A 205 32.16 -35.70 -3.59
C SER A 205 32.80 -34.93 -4.77
N CYS A 206 32.55 -33.62 -4.86
CA CYS A 206 33.09 -32.72 -5.87
C CYS A 206 34.36 -31.97 -5.40
N ALA A 207 34.85 -32.28 -4.19
CA ALA A 207 36.03 -31.68 -3.59
C ALA A 207 37.33 -32.36 -4.03
#